data_AF-G3HNW3-F1
#
_entry.id   AF-G3HNW3-F1
#
_cell.length_a   1.000
_cell.length_b   1.000
_cell.length_c   1.000
_cell.angle_alpha   90.00
_cell.angle_beta   90.00
_cell.angle_gamma   90.00
#
_symmetry.space_group_name_H-M   'P 1'
#
loop_
_entity.id
_entity.type
_entity.pdbx_description
1 polymer ?
#
loop_
_entity_poly.entity_id
_entity_poly.type
_entity_poly.pdbx_seq_one_letter_code
_entity_poly.pdbx_strand_id
1 'polypeptide(L)'
;MAEYLASIFGTEKDKVNCSLYFKIGACRHGDRCSRLHNKPTFSQTIALLNIYRNPQNSSQYADSLHCAVSDVEMKEHYDEFFEEVFTEMEESTARLRR
;
A
#
# COMPACT_ATOMS: atom_id res chain seq x y z
N MET A 1 -0.29 29.09 19.10
CA MET A 1 0.96 28.40 18.70
C MET A 1 0.75 26.90 18.51
N ALA A 2 0.11 26.20 19.46
CA ALA A 2 -0.25 24.80 19.32
C ALA A 2 -1.19 24.50 18.12
N GLU A 3 -2.19 25.34 17.89
CA GLU A 3 -3.12 25.18 16.75
C GLU A 3 -2.43 25.31 15.38
N TYR A 4 -1.46 26.20 15.26
CA TYR A 4 -0.67 26.35 14.03
C TYR A 4 0.17 25.10 13.75
N LEU A 5 0.79 24.51 14.77
CA LEU A 5 1.55 23.27 14.63
C LEU A 5 0.64 22.07 14.31
N ALA A 6 -0.54 22.00 14.93
CA ALA A 6 -1.54 20.98 14.61
C ALA A 6 -2.02 21.07 13.16
N SER A 7 -2.11 22.29 12.60
CA SER A 7 -2.49 22.49 11.19
C SER A 7 -1.40 22.08 10.18
N ILE A 8 -0.16 21.89 10.66
CA ILE A 8 1.00 21.53 9.83
C ILE A 8 1.26 20.03 9.87
N PHE A 9 1.05 19.38 11.03
CA PHE A 9 1.37 17.97 11.24
C PHE A 9 0.67 17.07 10.22
N GLY A 10 1.43 16.18 9.58
CA GLY A 10 0.91 15.26 8.56
C GLY A 10 0.56 15.90 7.20
N THR A 11 0.77 17.21 7.05
CA THR A 11 0.59 17.92 5.78
C THR A 11 1.92 18.12 5.06
N GLU A 12 1.88 18.56 3.80
CA GLU A 12 3.10 18.83 3.02
C GLU A 12 3.94 19.99 3.58
N LYS A 13 3.30 20.86 4.37
CA LYS A 13 3.95 21.97 5.08
C LYS A 13 4.82 21.48 6.24
N ASP A 14 4.64 20.23 6.68
CA ASP A 14 5.51 19.59 7.66
C ASP A 14 6.88 19.30 7.03
N LYS A 15 7.89 20.05 7.47
CA LYS A 15 9.26 19.90 6.98
C LYS A 15 10.01 18.76 7.68
N VAL A 16 9.49 18.24 8.79
CA VAL A 16 10.12 17.20 9.60
C VAL A 16 9.60 15.82 9.19
N ASN A 17 8.28 15.65 9.12
CA ASN A 17 7.65 14.38 8.79
C ASN A 17 7.35 14.26 7.30
N CYS A 18 7.50 13.05 6.76
CA CYS A 18 7.10 12.77 5.39
C CYS A 18 5.58 12.70 5.29
N SER A 19 4.95 13.67 4.62
CA SER A 19 3.50 13.70 4.41
C SER A 19 2.98 12.49 3.61
N LEU A 20 3.77 11.97 2.68
CA LEU A 20 3.41 10.78 1.88
C LEU A 20 3.40 9.52 2.74
N TYR A 21 4.46 9.29 3.52
CA TYR A 21 4.51 8.14 4.42
C TYR A 21 3.43 8.23 5.49
N PHE A 22 3.18 9.41 6.04
CA PHE A 22 2.16 9.59 7.08
C PHE A 22 0.74 9.32 6.57
N LYS A 23 0.40 9.79 5.35
CA LYS A 23 -0.96 9.62 4.79
C LYS A 23 -1.19 8.28 4.11
N ILE A 24 -0.18 7.75 3.41
CA ILE A 24 -0.31 6.60 2.50
C ILE A 24 0.35 5.34 3.11
N GLY A 25 1.25 5.49 4.08
CA GLY A 25 2.05 4.40 4.63
C GLY A 25 3.25 4.00 3.76
N ALA A 26 3.49 4.69 2.65
CA ALA A 26 4.58 4.41 1.71
C ALA A 26 5.22 5.70 1.15
N CYS A 27 6.51 5.62 0.80
CA CYS A 27 7.26 6.72 0.22
C CYS A 27 8.24 6.18 -0.84
N ARG A 28 8.28 6.82 -2.01
CA ARG A 28 9.15 6.43 -3.15
C ARG A 28 10.65 6.44 -2.82
N HIS A 29 11.06 7.23 -1.83
CA HIS A 29 12.45 7.32 -1.41
C HIS A 29 12.83 6.20 -0.42
N GLY A 30 11.85 5.45 0.10
CA GLY A 30 12.07 4.42 1.11
C GLY A 30 12.84 4.98 2.30
N ASP A 31 13.83 4.23 2.79
CA ASP A 31 14.66 4.64 3.92
C ASP A 31 15.64 5.78 3.59
N ARG A 32 15.80 6.13 2.30
CA ARG A 32 16.61 7.28 1.87
C ARG A 32 15.84 8.61 1.87
N CYS A 33 14.60 8.62 2.37
CA CYS A 33 13.82 9.85 2.47
C CYS A 33 14.52 10.85 3.40
N SER A 34 14.58 12.12 3.00
CA SER A 34 15.14 13.19 3.83
C SER A 34 14.23 13.60 4.99
N ARG A 35 12.96 13.17 4.98
CA ARG A 35 11.97 13.41 6.03
C ARG A 35 11.70 12.14 6.83
N LEU A 36 11.24 12.30 8.07
CA LEU A 36 11.01 11.18 8.98
C LEU A 36 9.82 10.31 8.57
N HIS A 37 10.02 9.00 8.65
CA HIS A 37 9.00 7.96 8.50
C HIS A 37 8.70 7.35 9.87
N ASN A 38 7.69 7.87 10.57
CA ASN A 38 7.31 7.38 11.88
C ASN A 38 6.47 6.10 11.74
N LYS A 39 7.06 4.94 12.02
CA LYS A 39 6.34 3.66 12.12
C LYS A 39 5.65 3.58 13.48
N PRO A 40 4.31 3.56 13.53
CA PRO A 40 3.60 3.44 14.81
C PRO A 40 3.88 2.07 15.44
N THR A 41 4.06 2.03 16.76
CA THR A 41 4.23 0.76 17.51
C THR A 41 2.92 -0.02 17.64
N PHE A 42 1.78 0.66 17.50
CA PHE A 42 0.44 0.09 17.45
C PHE A 42 -0.39 0.81 16.38
N SER A 43 -1.10 0.04 15.56
CA SER A 43 -1.97 0.55 14.50
C SER A 43 -3.13 -0.42 14.28
N GLN A 44 -4.29 0.12 13.90
CA GLN A 44 -5.44 -0.68 13.45
C GLN A 44 -5.36 -1.03 11.96
N THR A 45 -4.36 -0.48 11.26
CA THR A 45 -4.12 -0.68 9.83
C THR A 45 -2.71 -1.21 9.63
N ILE A 46 -2.58 -2.30 8.88
CA ILE A 46 -1.31 -2.85 8.43
C ILE A 46 -1.17 -2.66 6.91
N ALA A 47 0.06 -2.58 6.43
CA ALA A 47 0.36 -2.51 5.00
C ALA A 47 1.18 -3.74 4.59
N LEU A 48 0.62 -4.55 3.69
CA LEU A 48 1.30 -5.69 3.09
C LEU A 48 1.97 -5.23 1.80
N LEU A 49 3.27 -4.92 1.88
CA LEU A 49 4.00 -4.36 0.76
C LEU A 49 4.29 -5.44 -0.29
N ASN A 50 4.00 -5.14 -1.56
CA ASN A 50 4.34 -5.99 -2.71
C ASN A 50 3.72 -7.41 -2.65
N ILE A 51 2.58 -7.56 -1.96
CA ILE A 51 1.86 -8.82 -1.84
C ILE A 51 1.15 -9.20 -3.15
N TYR A 52 0.52 -8.23 -3.81
CA TYR A 52 -0.16 -8.47 -5.08
C TYR A 52 0.83 -8.38 -6.26
N ARG A 53 0.90 -9.45 -7.06
CA ARG A 53 1.68 -9.50 -8.30
C ARG A 53 0.73 -9.49 -9.48
N ASN A 54 0.65 -8.35 -10.17
CA ASN A 54 -0.18 -8.25 -11.37
C ASN A 54 0.38 -9.15 -12.48
N PRO A 55 -0.39 -10.12 -13.01
CA PRO A 55 0.01 -10.99 -14.12
C PRO A 55 0.50 -10.24 -15.36
N GLN A 56 -0.02 -9.04 -15.62
CA GLN A 56 0.41 -8.18 -16.73
C GLN A 56 1.81 -7.57 -16.56
N ASN A 57 2.29 -7.47 -15.32
CA ASN A 57 3.63 -6.96 -15.07
C ASN A 57 4.69 -8.04 -15.27
N SER A 58 4.33 -9.33 -15.10
CA SER A 58 5.20 -10.49 -15.34
C SER A 58 5.38 -10.82 -16.81
N SER A 59 4.38 -10.58 -17.66
CA SER A 59 4.45 -10.85 -19.11
C SER A 59 5.36 -9.90 -19.89
N GLN A 60 5.88 -8.83 -19.27
CA GLN A 60 6.80 -7.90 -19.92
C GLN A 60 8.25 -8.42 -20.04
N TYR A 61 8.62 -9.49 -19.33
CA TYR A 61 9.99 -10.00 -19.30
C TYR A 61 10.20 -11.30 -20.11
N ALA A 62 9.14 -11.99 -20.51
CA ALA A 62 9.22 -13.28 -21.21
C ALA A 62 8.63 -13.15 -22.61
N ASP A 63 9.51 -12.78 -23.55
CA ASP A 63 9.31 -12.78 -25.00
C ASP A 63 8.14 -11.94 -25.54
N SER A 64 8.36 -11.33 -26.70
CA SER A 64 7.41 -10.42 -27.36
C SER A 64 6.22 -11.15 -28.00
N LEU A 65 5.69 -12.17 -27.34
CA LEU A 65 4.64 -13.07 -27.81
C LEU A 65 3.52 -13.19 -26.77
N HIS A 66 2.90 -12.03 -26.51
CA HIS A 66 1.44 -11.88 -26.41
C HIS A 66 0.67 -12.93 -25.58
N CYS A 67 0.93 -13.04 -24.28
CA CYS A 67 -0.13 -13.36 -23.32
C CYS A 67 -0.75 -12.04 -22.83
N ALA A 68 -1.50 -11.38 -23.71
CA ALA A 68 -2.42 -10.33 -23.28
C ALA A 68 -3.55 -11.02 -22.52
N VAL A 69 -3.37 -11.16 -21.20
CA VAL A 69 -4.44 -11.56 -20.29
C VAL A 69 -5.60 -10.61 -20.54
N SER A 70 -6.78 -11.16 -20.83
CA SER A 70 -7.96 -10.35 -21.10
C SER A 70 -8.38 -9.57 -19.85
N ASP A 71 -9.12 -8.47 -20.03
CA ASP A 71 -9.64 -7.69 -18.90
C ASP A 71 -10.52 -8.53 -17.96
N VAL A 72 -11.19 -9.55 -18.51
CA VAL A 72 -12.03 -10.49 -17.75
C VAL A 72 -11.17 -11.38 -16.85
N GLU A 73 -10.16 -12.04 -17.41
CA GLU A 73 -9.25 -12.91 -16.66
C GLU A 73 -8.46 -12.11 -15.59
N MET A 74 -8.10 -10.86 -15.90
CA MET A 74 -7.43 -9.99 -14.92
C MET A 74 -8.33 -9.66 -13.74
N LYS A 75 -9.61 -9.39 -14.02
CA LYS A 75 -10.60 -9.12 -12.99
C LYS A 75 -10.84 -10.35 -12.12
N GLU A 76 -11.00 -11.53 -12.73
CA GLU A 76 -11.15 -12.79 -12.01
C GLU A 76 -9.94 -13.06 -11.10
N HIS A 77 -8.71 -12.93 -11.61
CA HIS A 77 -7.50 -13.08 -10.81
C HIS A 77 -7.42 -12.09 -9.63
N TYR A 78 -7.84 -10.83 -9.84
CA TYR A 78 -7.88 -9.85 -8.75
C TYR A 78 -8.94 -10.18 -7.70
N ASP A 79 -10.13 -10.59 -8.13
CA ASP A 79 -11.24 -10.92 -7.23
C ASP A 79 -10.88 -12.18 -6.40
N GLU A 80 -10.29 -13.21 -7.01
CA GLU A 80 -9.77 -14.40 -6.30
C GLU A 80 -8.70 -14.04 -5.27
N PHE A 81 -7.70 -13.23 -5.67
CA PHE A 81 -6.67 -12.75 -4.75
C PHE A 81 -7.26 -11.97 -3.57
N PHE A 82 -8.24 -11.10 -3.85
CA PHE A 82 -8.88 -10.30 -2.82
C PHE A 82 -9.66 -11.18 -1.82
N GLU A 83 -10.42 -12.17 -2.30
CA GLU A 83 -11.16 -13.10 -1.43
C GLU A 83 -10.25 -13.95 -0.55
N GLU A 84 -9.14 -14.45 -1.10
CA GLU A 84 -8.16 -15.24 -0.34
C GLU A 84 -7.54 -14.40 0.79
N VAL A 85 -7.04 -13.21 0.46
CA VAL A 85 -6.42 -12.32 1.45
C VAL A 85 -7.43 -11.85 2.49
N PHE A 86 -8.66 -11.52 2.07
CA PHE A 86 -9.69 -11.05 2.99
C PHE A 86 -10.09 -12.15 3.99
N THR A 87 -10.32 -13.37 3.50
CA THR A 87 -10.68 -14.53 4.34
C THR A 87 -9.58 -14.85 5.33
N GLU A 88 -8.34 -14.99 4.86
CA GLU A 88 -7.20 -15.30 5.73
C GLU A 88 -7.00 -14.24 6.81
N MET A 89 -7.21 -12.97 6.49
CA MET A 89 -7.05 -11.87 7.43
C MET A 89 -8.16 -11.83 8.49
N GLU A 90 -9.42 -12.14 8.14
CA GLU A 90 -10.49 -12.29 9.12
C GLU A 90 -10.29 -13.48 10.07
N GLU A 91 -9.78 -14.61 9.55
CA GLU A 91 -9.55 -15.82 10.34
C GLU A 91 -8.35 -15.69 11.30
N SER A 92 -7.25 -15.10 10.83
CA SER A 92 -5.96 -15.12 11.54
C SER A 92 -5.74 -13.97 12.53
N THR A 93 -6.26 -12.76 12.25
CA THR A 93 -5.76 -11.53 12.93
C THR A 93 -6.83 -10.63 13.57
N ALA A 94 -8.11 -11.00 13.46
CA ALA A 94 -9.33 -10.30 13.95
C ALA A 94 -10.10 -9.49 12.89
N ARG A 95 -11.35 -9.17 13.24
CA ARG A 95 -12.39 -8.58 12.39
C ARG A 95 -11.88 -7.41 11.53
N LEU A 96 -11.92 -7.58 10.21
CA LEU A 96 -11.66 -6.50 9.27
C LEU A 96 -12.79 -5.45 9.31
N ARG A 97 -12.42 -4.18 9.10
CA ARG A 97 -13.40 -3.10 8.93
C ARG A 97 -13.97 -3.19 7.52
N ARG A 98 -15.29 -3.30 7.41
CA ARG A 98 -16.03 -3.16 6.15
C ARG A 98 -16.08 -1.72 5.69
#